data_AF-A0A4Q3FCC0-F1
#
_entry.id   AF-A0A4Q3FCC0-F1
#
_cell.length_a   1.000
_cell.length_b   1.000
_cell.length_c   1.000
_cell.angle_alpha   90.00
_cell.angle_beta   90.00
_cell.angle_gamma   90.00
#
_symmetry.space_group_name_H-M   'P 1'
#
loop_
_entity.id
_entity.type
_entity.pdbx_description
1 polymer ?
#
loop_
_entity_poly.entity_id
_entity_poly.type
_entity_poly.pdbx_seq_one_letter_code
_entity_poly.pdbx_strand_id
1 'polypeptide(L)'
;MTIMQKLSTWGEGLPVPDAVSRMVISSLVGRTARALAAQSADTAAFARDMADFPIAVHTDAANAQHYEVPAAFFDQVLGPRRKYSCCYYADPGDTLAAAEDKALELTAEHADLADGQDILELGCGWGSLSLWMAEHYPQARIVSVSNSASQRAYIEEQAERRHLGNLRVVTADMNEFATEQRFDRVVSVEMFEHMANWGELLGRVRGWLKPDGRLFIHVFAHKQGCYRFDTGDAGDWIAQHFFTGGLMPSATLAHQFPDLFTVEDEWRWSGEHYRATAEDWLANFDRNLATIDPILRETYGPDAPLWRRRWRLFFLATSGLFGHAGGDPWGVHHYRLRAA
;
A
#
# COMPACT_ATOMS: atom_id res chain seq x y z
N MET A 1 29.26 -16.74 -5.17
CA MET A 1 27.91 -16.72 -5.79
C MET A 1 27.06 -17.80 -5.15
N THR A 2 26.12 -17.40 -4.28
CA THR A 2 25.16 -18.31 -3.63
C THR A 2 24.09 -18.79 -4.61
N ILE A 3 23.47 -19.95 -4.35
CA ILE A 3 22.36 -20.49 -5.14
C ILE A 3 21.20 -19.48 -5.28
N MET A 4 20.99 -18.61 -4.29
CA MET A 4 20.02 -17.51 -4.35
C MET A 4 20.39 -16.40 -5.33
N GLN A 5 21.67 -16.01 -5.45
CA GLN A 5 22.13 -15.06 -6.46
C GLN A 5 21.97 -15.60 -7.88
N LYS A 6 22.08 -16.93 -8.06
CA LYS A 6 21.78 -17.59 -9.34
C LYS A 6 20.28 -17.63 -9.63
N LEU A 7 19.44 -17.77 -8.61
CA LEU A 7 17.97 -17.81 -8.75
C LEU A 7 17.36 -16.44 -9.08
N SER A 8 17.89 -15.33 -8.54
CA SER A 8 17.43 -13.98 -8.95
C SER A 8 17.78 -13.69 -10.42
N THR A 9 18.96 -14.08 -10.89
CA THR A 9 19.29 -14.05 -12.33
C THR A 9 18.52 -15.07 -13.18
N TRP A 10 18.02 -16.17 -12.61
CA TRP A 10 17.27 -17.21 -13.34
C TRP A 10 15.80 -16.83 -13.56
N GLY A 11 15.16 -16.17 -12.57
CA GLY A 11 13.76 -15.74 -12.67
C GLY A 11 13.53 -14.59 -13.65
N GLU A 12 14.56 -13.78 -13.91
CA GLU A 12 14.47 -12.65 -14.84
C GLU A 12 14.73 -13.04 -16.29
N GLY A 13 15.53 -14.08 -16.54
CA GLY A 13 15.98 -14.47 -17.89
C GLY A 13 15.05 -15.40 -18.66
N LEU A 14 14.22 -16.20 -17.98
CA LEU A 14 13.36 -17.21 -18.61
C LEU A 14 11.95 -17.25 -17.98
N PRO A 15 10.88 -17.55 -18.74
CA PRO A 15 9.55 -17.74 -18.19
C PRO A 15 9.53 -18.99 -17.30
N VAL A 16 9.33 -18.80 -15.99
CA VAL A 16 9.20 -19.86 -14.99
C VAL A 16 7.71 -20.17 -14.76
N PRO A 17 7.27 -21.43 -14.79
CA PRO A 17 5.89 -21.78 -14.47
C PRO A 17 5.49 -21.35 -13.05
N ASP A 18 4.25 -20.86 -12.89
CA ASP A 18 3.73 -20.38 -11.61
C ASP A 18 3.86 -21.38 -10.47
N ALA A 19 3.66 -22.68 -10.75
CA ALA A 19 3.81 -23.73 -9.73
C ALA A 19 5.22 -23.74 -9.14
N VAL A 20 6.25 -23.52 -9.96
CA VAL A 20 7.65 -23.44 -9.52
C VAL A 20 7.88 -22.14 -8.76
N SER A 21 7.40 -21.01 -9.28
CA SER A 21 7.51 -19.71 -8.61
C SER A 21 6.85 -19.73 -7.23
N ARG A 22 5.63 -20.27 -7.10
CA ARG A 22 4.91 -20.42 -5.83
C ARG A 22 5.65 -21.32 -4.84
N MET A 23 6.29 -22.40 -5.32
CA MET A 23 7.11 -23.27 -4.46
C MET A 23 8.32 -22.52 -3.89
N VAL A 24 9.01 -21.74 -4.73
CA VAL A 24 10.14 -20.92 -4.29
C VAL A 24 9.67 -19.86 -3.30
N ILE A 25 8.62 -19.10 -3.63
CA ILE A 25 8.04 -18.07 -2.76
C ILE A 25 7.64 -18.68 -1.41
N SER A 26 6.94 -19.81 -1.39
CA SER A 26 6.54 -20.49 -0.16
C SER A 26 7.75 -20.87 0.72
N SER A 27 8.83 -21.33 0.10
CA SER A 27 10.08 -21.64 0.81
C SER A 27 10.75 -20.38 1.40
N LEU A 28 10.81 -19.28 0.62
CA LEU A 28 11.37 -18.01 1.06
C LEU A 28 10.57 -17.43 2.22
N VAL A 29 9.26 -17.28 2.04
CA VAL A 29 8.34 -16.74 3.03
C VAL A 29 8.37 -17.56 4.31
N GLY A 30 8.37 -18.90 4.20
CA GLY A 30 8.48 -19.77 5.38
C GLY A 30 9.80 -19.64 6.13
N ARG A 31 10.91 -19.34 5.44
CA ARG A 31 12.20 -19.02 6.10
C ARG A 31 12.12 -17.69 6.83
N THR A 32 11.58 -16.65 6.20
CA THR A 32 11.39 -15.33 6.81
C THR A 32 10.46 -15.42 8.02
N ALA A 33 9.34 -16.13 7.93
CA ALA A 33 8.40 -16.32 9.02
C ALA A 33 9.08 -16.96 10.24
N ARG A 34 9.89 -18.01 10.03
CA ARG A 34 10.65 -18.66 11.12
C ARG A 34 11.70 -17.75 11.72
N ALA A 35 12.39 -16.96 10.91
CA ALA A 35 13.39 -16.00 11.40
C ALA A 35 12.74 -14.92 12.27
N LEU A 36 11.62 -14.36 11.82
CA LEU A 36 10.85 -13.35 12.56
C LEU A 36 10.17 -13.94 13.81
N ALA A 37 9.74 -15.20 13.79
CA ALA A 37 9.20 -15.86 14.98
C ALA A 37 10.28 -16.20 16.03
N ALA A 38 11.53 -16.40 15.59
CA ALA A 38 12.65 -16.69 16.49
C ALA A 38 13.25 -15.44 17.15
N GLN A 39 13.01 -14.25 16.57
CA GLN A 39 13.46 -12.96 17.09
C GLN A 39 12.23 -12.11 17.43
N SER A 40 11.93 -11.92 18.72
CA SER A 40 10.96 -10.89 19.10
C SER A 40 11.52 -9.54 18.67
N ALA A 41 10.88 -8.85 17.73
CA ALA A 41 11.33 -7.54 17.33
C ALA A 41 11.18 -6.59 18.52
N ASP A 42 12.23 -5.83 18.81
CA ASP A 42 12.12 -4.64 19.66
C ASP A 42 11.56 -3.51 18.79
N THR A 43 10.23 -3.48 18.65
CA THR A 43 9.54 -2.45 17.85
C THR A 43 9.85 -1.05 18.36
N ALA A 44 10.08 -0.87 19.66
CA ALA A 44 10.45 0.42 20.23
C ALA A 44 11.87 0.83 19.80
N ALA A 45 12.83 -0.09 19.78
CA ALA A 45 14.15 0.17 19.20
C ALA A 45 14.06 0.50 17.72
N PHE A 46 13.31 -0.28 16.94
CA PHE A 46 13.10 -0.01 15.53
C PHE A 46 12.55 1.41 15.30
N ALA A 47 11.51 1.82 16.06
CA ALA A 47 10.95 3.16 15.97
C ALA A 47 11.97 4.27 16.29
N ARG A 48 12.87 4.03 17.27
CA ARG A 48 13.97 4.97 17.58
C ARG A 48 14.99 5.05 16.46
N ASP A 49 15.40 3.91 15.91
CA ASP A 49 16.37 3.86 14.81
C ASP A 49 15.83 4.54 13.55
N MET A 50 14.51 4.53 13.34
CA MET A 50 13.88 5.20 12.20
C MET A 50 13.90 6.73 12.30
N ALA A 51 14.15 7.30 13.48
CA ALA A 51 14.25 8.75 13.67
C ALA A 51 15.46 9.38 12.95
N ASP A 52 16.47 8.58 12.63
CA ASP A 52 17.68 9.02 11.91
C ASP A 52 17.48 9.08 10.39
N PHE A 53 16.32 8.65 9.88
CA PHE A 53 15.98 8.68 8.46
C PHE A 53 15.06 9.88 8.14
N PRO A 54 15.05 10.35 6.87
CA PRO A 54 13.98 11.23 6.41
C PRO A 54 12.62 10.51 6.45
N ILE A 55 11.52 11.27 6.35
CA ILE A 55 10.15 10.71 6.31
C ILE A 55 10.05 9.61 5.25
N ALA A 56 10.48 9.88 4.03
CA ALA A 56 10.53 8.90 2.96
C ALA A 56 11.94 8.84 2.34
N VAL A 57 12.43 7.62 2.11
CA VAL A 57 13.75 7.38 1.51
C VAL A 57 13.57 7.03 0.02
N HIS A 58 14.44 7.54 -0.86
CA HIS A 58 14.45 7.21 -2.28
C HIS A 58 13.15 7.52 -3.05
N THR A 59 12.51 8.66 -2.77
CA THR A 59 11.22 9.03 -3.39
C THR A 59 11.26 9.08 -4.92
N ASP A 60 12.34 9.59 -5.51
CA ASP A 60 12.51 9.60 -6.97
C ASP A 60 12.59 8.20 -7.60
N ALA A 61 13.27 7.26 -6.94
CA ALA A 61 13.42 5.89 -7.44
C ALA A 61 12.13 5.07 -7.25
N ALA A 62 11.43 5.26 -6.13
CA ALA A 62 10.11 4.67 -5.91
C ALA A 62 9.10 5.17 -6.96
N ASN A 63 9.18 6.47 -7.31
CA ASN A 63 8.34 7.06 -8.34
C ASN A 63 8.59 6.48 -9.72
N ALA A 64 9.86 6.36 -10.12
CA ALA A 64 10.25 5.77 -11.40
C ALA A 64 9.87 4.28 -11.51
N GLN A 65 9.93 3.52 -10.42
CA GLN A 65 9.67 2.07 -10.45
C GLN A 65 8.17 1.71 -10.49
N HIS A 66 7.28 2.48 -9.83
CA HIS A 66 5.86 2.14 -9.69
C HIS A 66 4.88 3.08 -10.40
N TYR A 67 5.16 4.38 -10.38
CA TYR A 67 4.19 5.38 -10.86
C TYR A 67 4.39 5.77 -12.32
N GLU A 68 5.38 5.18 -13.00
CA GLU A 68 5.57 5.29 -14.46
C GLU A 68 4.62 4.40 -15.26
N VAL A 69 3.96 3.42 -14.64
CA VAL A 69 2.95 2.62 -15.34
C VAL A 69 1.65 3.42 -15.47
N PRO A 70 1.11 3.60 -16.69
CA PRO A 70 -0.04 4.46 -16.90
C PRO A 70 -1.31 3.87 -16.28
N ALA A 71 -2.26 4.76 -15.97
CA ALA A 71 -3.59 4.43 -15.45
C ALA A 71 -4.29 3.29 -16.20
N ALA A 72 -4.10 3.23 -17.53
CA ALA A 72 -4.67 2.22 -18.42
C ALA A 72 -4.21 0.79 -18.10
N PHE A 73 -3.04 0.59 -17.49
CA PHE A 73 -2.63 -0.73 -16.99
C PHE A 73 -3.50 -1.15 -15.80
N PHE A 74 -3.67 -0.23 -14.84
CA PHE A 74 -4.43 -0.49 -13.62
C PHE A 74 -5.92 -0.73 -13.91
N ASP A 75 -6.47 -0.15 -14.98
CA ASP A 75 -7.79 -0.51 -15.52
C ASP A 75 -7.94 -1.99 -15.87
N GLN A 76 -6.87 -2.63 -16.30
CA GLN A 76 -6.90 -4.04 -16.72
C GLN A 76 -6.69 -5.00 -15.57
N VAL A 77 -6.11 -4.55 -14.45
CA VAL A 77 -5.64 -5.41 -13.36
C VAL A 77 -6.51 -5.26 -12.11
N LEU A 78 -6.85 -4.03 -11.74
CA LEU A 78 -7.61 -3.72 -10.53
C LEU A 78 -9.12 -3.88 -10.76
N GLY A 79 -9.92 -3.67 -9.70
CA GLY A 79 -11.36 -3.59 -9.83
C GLY A 79 -11.83 -2.18 -10.24
N PRO A 80 -13.16 -1.97 -10.34
CA PRO A 80 -13.75 -0.72 -10.81
C PRO A 80 -13.41 0.52 -9.97
N ARG A 81 -13.10 0.36 -8.69
CA ARG A 81 -12.65 1.44 -7.80
C ARG A 81 -11.16 1.73 -7.94
N ARG A 82 -10.42 0.89 -8.67
CA ARG A 82 -8.96 0.95 -8.83
C ARG A 82 -8.24 1.00 -7.49
N LYS A 83 -8.68 0.19 -6.54
CA LYS A 83 -8.08 0.12 -5.21
C LYS A 83 -6.80 -0.70 -5.28
N TYR A 84 -5.66 -0.03 -5.37
CA TYR A 84 -4.35 -0.68 -5.39
C TYR A 84 -3.82 -0.91 -3.96
N SER A 85 -4.59 -1.64 -3.17
CA SER A 85 -4.30 -2.04 -1.78
C SER A 85 -5.26 -3.17 -1.37
N CYS A 86 -5.03 -3.86 -0.25
CA CYS A 86 -5.81 -5.02 0.19
C CYS A 86 -7.33 -4.77 0.16
N CYS A 87 -8.08 -5.58 -0.58
CA CYS A 87 -9.55 -5.56 -0.56
C CYS A 87 -10.09 -6.40 0.60
N TYR A 88 -11.41 -6.41 0.81
CA TYR A 88 -12.05 -7.16 1.89
C TYR A 88 -13.12 -8.09 1.34
N TYR A 89 -12.82 -9.38 1.34
CA TYR A 89 -13.75 -10.45 0.93
C TYR A 89 -14.58 -10.88 2.14
N ALA A 90 -15.85 -10.49 2.18
CA ALA A 90 -16.74 -10.77 3.31
C ALA A 90 -17.27 -12.22 3.24
N ASP A 91 -17.61 -12.68 2.03
CA ASP A 91 -18.22 -13.98 1.79
C ASP A 91 -17.42 -14.81 0.77
N PRO A 92 -17.44 -16.16 0.90
CA PRO A 92 -16.86 -17.03 -0.11
C PRO A 92 -17.50 -16.80 -1.49
N GLY A 93 -16.68 -16.45 -2.48
CA GLY A 93 -17.14 -16.19 -3.85
C GLY A 93 -17.40 -14.72 -4.17
N ASP A 94 -17.11 -13.80 -3.25
CA ASP A 94 -17.09 -12.37 -3.54
C ASP A 94 -16.21 -12.05 -4.75
N THR A 95 -16.71 -11.14 -5.60
CA THR A 95 -15.95 -10.61 -6.72
C THR A 95 -14.98 -9.52 -6.25
N LEU A 96 -13.89 -9.29 -7.00
CA LEU A 96 -12.98 -8.17 -6.71
C LEU A 96 -13.71 -6.82 -6.56
N ALA A 97 -14.73 -6.55 -7.38
CA ALA A 97 -15.49 -5.31 -7.31
C ALA A 97 -16.23 -5.17 -5.96
N ALA A 98 -16.91 -6.24 -5.52
CA ALA A 98 -17.57 -6.26 -4.22
C ALA A 98 -16.55 -6.13 -3.07
N ALA A 99 -15.39 -6.78 -3.20
CA ALA A 99 -14.34 -6.70 -2.20
C ALA A 99 -13.68 -5.31 -2.12
N GLU A 100 -13.57 -4.58 -3.23
CA GLU A 100 -13.11 -3.19 -3.25
C GLU A 100 -14.10 -2.28 -2.51
N ASP A 101 -15.40 -2.34 -2.88
CA ASP A 101 -16.44 -1.54 -2.23
C ASP A 101 -16.50 -1.83 -0.73
N LYS A 102 -16.47 -3.12 -0.33
CA LYS A 102 -16.52 -3.51 1.07
C LYS A 102 -15.32 -3.01 1.86
N ALA A 103 -14.12 -3.04 1.26
CA ALA A 103 -12.92 -2.50 1.90
C ALA A 103 -13.01 -0.99 2.13
N LEU A 104 -13.58 -0.24 1.17
CA LEU A 104 -13.76 1.20 1.28
C LEU A 104 -14.81 1.55 2.35
N GLU A 105 -15.92 0.81 2.40
CA GLU A 105 -16.93 0.93 3.47
C GLU A 105 -16.31 0.75 4.87
N LEU A 106 -15.58 -0.36 5.08
CA LEU A 106 -14.93 -0.64 6.36
C LEU A 106 -13.83 0.39 6.67
N THR A 107 -13.12 0.87 5.65
CA THR A 107 -12.13 1.96 5.83
C THR A 107 -12.82 3.22 6.36
N ALA A 108 -13.95 3.61 5.78
CA ALA A 108 -14.71 4.77 6.20
C ALA A 108 -15.31 4.60 7.61
N GLU A 109 -15.82 3.40 7.94
CA GLU A 109 -16.34 3.07 9.27
C GLU A 109 -15.24 3.15 10.34
N HIS A 110 -14.11 2.45 10.14
CA HIS A 110 -13.03 2.43 11.12
C HIS A 110 -12.38 3.81 11.28
N ALA A 111 -12.29 4.60 10.20
CA ALA A 111 -11.80 5.98 10.23
C ALA A 111 -12.81 6.98 10.80
N ASP A 112 -14.04 6.55 11.10
CA ASP A 112 -15.14 7.42 11.56
C ASP A 112 -15.37 8.60 10.61
N LEU A 113 -15.43 8.29 9.31
CA LEU A 113 -15.74 9.28 8.27
C LEU A 113 -17.23 9.59 8.25
N ALA A 114 -17.54 10.87 8.13
CA ALA A 114 -18.90 11.38 8.07
C ALA A 114 -19.03 12.56 7.11
N ASP A 115 -20.22 12.75 6.58
CA ASP A 115 -20.53 13.89 5.74
C ASP A 115 -20.36 15.22 6.49
N GLY A 116 -19.87 16.25 5.80
CA GLY A 116 -19.58 17.57 6.39
C GLY A 116 -18.19 17.73 7.02
N GLN A 117 -17.37 16.68 7.07
CA GLN A 117 -16.01 16.74 7.61
C GLN A 117 -15.00 17.37 6.63
N ASP A 118 -13.96 18.02 7.18
CA ASP A 118 -12.71 18.30 6.47
C ASP A 118 -11.80 17.07 6.55
N ILE A 119 -11.49 16.45 5.42
CA ILE A 119 -10.74 15.20 5.35
C ILE A 119 -9.44 15.41 4.57
N LEU A 120 -8.31 14.97 5.15
CA LEU A 120 -7.02 14.88 4.48
C LEU A 120 -6.67 13.41 4.23
N GLU A 121 -6.43 13.04 2.98
CA GLU A 121 -5.96 11.71 2.59
C GLU A 121 -4.49 11.77 2.19
N LEU A 122 -3.64 11.00 2.87
CA LEU A 122 -2.20 10.91 2.61
C LEU A 122 -1.90 9.63 1.81
N GLY A 123 -1.43 9.79 0.57
CA GLY A 123 -1.13 8.69 -0.34
C GLY A 123 -2.36 8.17 -1.07
N CYS A 124 -3.00 8.99 -1.89
CA CYS A 124 -4.31 8.65 -2.47
C CYS A 124 -4.29 7.67 -3.65
N GLY A 125 -3.10 7.29 -4.16
CA GLY A 125 -2.96 6.34 -5.27
C GLY A 125 -3.79 6.75 -6.49
N TRP A 126 -4.56 5.81 -7.05
CA TRP A 126 -5.49 6.07 -8.16
C TRP A 126 -6.85 6.65 -7.73
N GLY A 127 -6.98 7.10 -6.47
CA GLY A 127 -8.14 7.80 -5.94
C GLY A 127 -9.30 6.92 -5.55
N SER A 128 -9.06 5.65 -5.22
CA SER A 128 -10.13 4.71 -4.84
C SER A 128 -10.92 5.23 -3.64
N LEU A 129 -10.23 5.67 -2.58
CA LEU A 129 -10.88 6.26 -1.41
C LEU A 129 -11.28 7.71 -1.67
N SER A 130 -10.46 8.51 -2.35
CA SER A 130 -10.76 9.92 -2.68
C SER A 130 -12.12 10.08 -3.39
N LEU A 131 -12.31 9.33 -4.48
CA LEU A 131 -13.52 9.39 -5.29
C LEU A 131 -14.71 8.78 -4.56
N TRP A 132 -14.48 7.71 -3.78
CA TRP A 132 -15.53 7.09 -2.98
C TRP A 132 -16.03 8.04 -1.89
N MET A 133 -15.13 8.68 -1.13
CA MET A 133 -15.49 9.68 -0.11
C MET A 133 -16.24 10.85 -0.74
N ALA A 134 -15.76 11.35 -1.89
CA ALA A 134 -16.37 12.49 -2.56
C ALA A 134 -17.81 12.19 -3.03
N GLU A 135 -18.06 10.95 -3.49
CA GLU A 135 -19.38 10.47 -3.89
C GLU A 135 -20.33 10.28 -2.69
N HIS A 136 -19.85 9.72 -1.58
CA HIS A 136 -20.68 9.35 -0.42
C HIS A 136 -20.88 10.50 0.59
N TYR A 137 -19.98 11.49 0.59
CA TYR A 137 -19.97 12.61 1.53
C TYR A 137 -19.99 13.97 0.78
N PRO A 138 -21.12 14.35 0.16
CA PRO A 138 -21.21 15.51 -0.71
C PRO A 138 -20.98 16.86 0.00
N GLN A 139 -21.12 16.93 1.32
CA GLN A 139 -20.87 18.12 2.14
C GLN A 139 -19.47 18.11 2.79
N ALA A 140 -18.73 17.00 2.73
CA ALA A 140 -17.34 16.97 3.16
C ALA A 140 -16.45 17.83 2.25
N ARG A 141 -15.25 18.17 2.72
CA ARG A 141 -14.21 18.82 1.92
C ARG A 141 -12.95 17.95 1.99
N ILE A 142 -12.58 17.36 0.86
CA ILE A 142 -11.52 16.36 0.79
C ILE A 142 -10.30 16.96 0.12
N VAL A 143 -9.15 16.82 0.78
CA VAL A 143 -7.84 17.10 0.21
C VAL A 143 -7.07 15.78 0.15
N SER A 144 -6.78 15.31 -1.06
CA SER A 144 -6.01 14.09 -1.27
C SER A 144 -4.61 14.42 -1.76
N VAL A 145 -3.59 13.76 -1.19
CA VAL A 145 -2.19 14.00 -1.53
C VAL A 145 -1.61 12.77 -2.23
N SER A 146 -1.01 12.97 -3.39
CA SER A 146 -0.21 11.98 -4.12
C SER A 146 1.15 12.57 -4.46
N ASN A 147 2.18 11.74 -4.58
CA ASN A 147 3.47 12.13 -5.14
C ASN A 147 3.48 12.12 -6.69
N SER A 148 2.42 11.62 -7.32
CA SER A 148 2.32 11.44 -8.77
C SER A 148 1.37 12.44 -9.43
N ALA A 149 1.89 13.15 -10.43
CA ALA A 149 1.09 14.06 -11.26
C ALA A 149 0.08 13.30 -12.14
N SER A 150 0.40 12.07 -12.58
CA SER A 150 -0.50 11.27 -13.43
C SER A 150 -1.70 10.73 -12.63
N GLN A 151 -1.49 10.35 -11.38
CA GLN A 151 -2.56 9.98 -10.43
C GLN A 151 -3.48 11.17 -10.19
N ARG A 152 -2.92 12.35 -9.89
CA ARG A 152 -3.70 13.58 -9.74
C ARG A 152 -4.57 13.86 -10.97
N ALA A 153 -3.97 13.88 -12.16
CA ALA A 153 -4.69 14.18 -13.39
C ALA A 153 -5.85 13.20 -13.63
N TYR A 154 -5.63 11.90 -13.37
CA TYR A 154 -6.68 10.91 -13.46
C TYR A 154 -7.84 11.18 -12.48
N ILE A 155 -7.53 11.46 -11.21
CA ILE A 155 -8.55 11.69 -10.18
C ILE A 155 -9.36 12.95 -10.48
N GLU A 156 -8.69 14.04 -10.90
CA GLU A 156 -9.37 15.28 -11.31
C GLU A 156 -10.30 15.04 -12.50
N GLU A 157 -9.87 14.29 -13.53
CA GLU A 157 -10.73 13.90 -14.66
C GLU A 157 -11.95 13.10 -14.18
N GLN A 158 -11.77 12.13 -13.29
CA GLN A 158 -12.88 11.34 -12.75
C GLN A 158 -13.84 12.18 -11.91
N ALA A 159 -13.32 13.10 -11.10
CA ALA A 159 -14.12 14.01 -10.30
C ALA A 159 -14.97 14.93 -11.19
N GLU A 160 -14.38 15.51 -12.24
CA GLU A 160 -15.10 16.33 -13.22
C GLU A 160 -16.20 15.55 -13.93
N ARG A 161 -15.88 14.33 -14.42
CA ARG A 161 -16.84 13.46 -15.11
C ARG A 161 -18.01 13.03 -14.24
N ARG A 162 -17.82 12.98 -12.92
CA ARG A 162 -18.84 12.60 -11.93
C ARG A 162 -19.45 13.81 -11.21
N HIS A 163 -19.07 15.03 -11.60
CA HIS A 163 -19.51 16.29 -10.99
C HIS A 163 -19.23 16.39 -9.47
N LEU A 164 -18.09 15.87 -9.03
CA LEU A 164 -17.65 15.88 -7.63
C LEU A 164 -16.85 17.15 -7.32
N GLY A 165 -17.54 18.19 -6.83
CA GLY A 165 -16.94 19.50 -6.52
C GLY A 165 -16.27 19.62 -5.14
N ASN A 166 -16.30 18.55 -4.34
CA ASN A 166 -15.84 18.50 -2.95
C ASN A 166 -14.43 17.88 -2.79
N LEU A 167 -13.76 17.52 -3.89
CA LEU A 167 -12.44 16.88 -3.89
C LEU A 167 -11.38 17.77 -4.52
N ARG A 168 -10.27 17.98 -3.82
CA ARG A 168 -9.05 18.61 -4.33
C ARG A 168 -7.88 17.65 -4.21
N VAL A 169 -7.10 17.49 -5.27
CA VAL A 169 -5.89 16.66 -5.26
C VAL A 169 -4.63 17.51 -5.33
N VAL A 170 -3.65 17.22 -4.48
CA VAL A 170 -2.37 17.92 -4.38
C VAL A 170 -1.25 16.95 -4.74
N THR A 171 -0.36 17.37 -5.64
CA THR A 171 0.86 16.62 -5.93
C THR A 171 2.01 17.14 -5.06
N ALA A 172 2.53 16.32 -4.15
CA ALA A 172 3.62 16.68 -3.25
C ALA A 172 4.41 15.46 -2.73
N ASP A 173 5.71 15.63 -2.52
CA ASP A 173 6.54 14.69 -1.75
C ASP A 173 6.23 14.84 -0.25
N MET A 174 6.14 13.74 0.50
CA MET A 174 5.80 13.79 1.92
C MET A 174 6.92 14.31 2.82
N ASN A 175 8.16 14.30 2.35
CA ASN A 175 9.25 15.01 3.01
C ASN A 175 9.01 16.53 3.04
N GLU A 176 8.30 17.07 2.04
CA GLU A 176 8.09 18.51 1.84
C GLU A 176 6.65 18.98 2.13
N PHE A 177 5.67 18.10 2.01
CA PHE A 177 4.26 18.46 2.15
C PHE A 177 3.97 19.09 3.52
N ALA A 178 3.30 20.24 3.48
CA ALA A 178 2.84 20.98 4.63
C ALA A 178 1.55 21.72 4.29
N THR A 179 0.71 21.96 5.30
CA THR A 179 -0.54 22.69 5.16
C THR A 179 -0.88 23.41 6.46
N GLU A 180 -1.49 24.58 6.35
CA GLU A 180 -2.03 25.33 7.49
C GLU A 180 -3.49 24.92 7.81
N GLN A 181 -4.17 24.25 6.88
CA GLN A 181 -5.53 23.76 7.08
C GLN A 181 -5.56 22.71 8.20
N ARG A 182 -6.66 22.71 8.98
CA ARG A 182 -6.93 21.72 10.01
C ARG A 182 -8.08 20.81 9.58
N PHE A 183 -7.96 19.52 9.86
CA PHE A 183 -8.88 18.49 9.39
C PHE A 183 -9.57 17.79 10.55
N ASP A 184 -10.82 17.38 10.35
CA ASP A 184 -11.54 16.50 11.27
C ASP A 184 -10.99 15.08 11.18
N ARG A 185 -10.59 14.64 9.97
CA ARG A 185 -10.02 13.32 9.73
C ARG A 185 -8.76 13.43 8.87
N VAL A 186 -7.72 12.71 9.27
CA VAL A 186 -6.60 12.37 8.40
C VAL A 186 -6.67 10.87 8.15
N VAL A 187 -6.61 10.43 6.91
CA VAL A 187 -6.65 9.01 6.55
C VAL A 187 -5.45 8.66 5.69
N SER A 188 -4.95 7.44 5.84
CA SER A 188 -3.87 6.90 5.01
C SER A 188 -4.11 5.41 4.78
N VAL A 189 -4.05 4.98 3.52
CA VAL A 189 -4.26 3.60 3.10
C VAL A 189 -3.03 3.14 2.34
N GLU A 190 -2.28 2.20 2.94
CA GLU A 190 -1.10 1.57 2.35
C GLU A 190 -0.07 2.60 1.82
N MET A 191 0.27 3.57 2.68
CA MET A 191 1.31 4.57 2.41
C MET A 191 2.40 4.59 3.48
N PHE A 192 2.07 4.27 4.74
CA PHE A 192 3.00 4.34 5.86
C PHE A 192 4.13 3.29 5.80
N GLU A 193 3.94 2.16 5.12
CA GLU A 193 4.98 1.17 4.79
C GLU A 193 6.10 1.74 3.90
N HIS A 194 5.83 2.84 3.18
CA HIS A 194 6.83 3.54 2.37
C HIS A 194 7.53 4.64 3.17
N MET A 195 7.04 4.96 4.38
CA MET A 195 7.60 6.00 5.25
C MET A 195 8.53 5.37 6.27
N ALA A 196 9.78 5.84 6.32
CA ALA A 196 10.73 5.41 7.33
C ALA A 196 10.46 6.09 8.67
N ASN A 197 10.48 7.42 8.70
CA ASN A 197 10.35 8.19 9.93
C ASN A 197 8.89 8.51 10.28
N TRP A 198 8.19 7.51 10.84
CA TRP A 198 6.81 7.68 11.31
C TRP A 198 6.69 8.76 12.38
N GLY A 199 7.69 8.89 13.27
CA GLY A 199 7.64 9.88 14.35
C GLY A 199 7.56 11.32 13.85
N GLU A 200 8.40 11.67 12.87
CA GLU A 200 8.36 13.00 12.25
C GLU A 200 7.04 13.24 11.51
N LEU A 201 6.60 12.27 10.69
CA LEU A 201 5.34 12.40 9.94
C LEU A 201 4.13 12.52 10.86
N LEU A 202 4.03 11.68 11.90
CA LEU A 202 2.97 11.75 12.91
C LEU A 202 3.02 13.10 13.63
N GLY A 203 4.20 13.64 13.93
CA GLY A 203 4.35 14.99 14.49
C GLY A 203 3.71 16.07 13.62
N ARG A 204 3.90 16.00 12.29
CA ARG A 204 3.24 16.90 11.33
C ARG A 204 1.73 16.67 11.28
N VAL A 205 1.28 15.42 11.20
CA VAL A 205 -0.14 15.05 11.18
C VAL A 205 -0.88 15.56 12.42
N ARG A 206 -0.27 15.45 13.60
CA ARG A 206 -0.83 16.03 14.84
C ARG A 206 -1.10 17.53 14.69
N GLY A 207 -0.18 18.24 14.02
CA GLY A 207 -0.33 19.65 13.69
C GLY A 207 -1.42 19.96 12.66
N TRP A 208 -1.85 18.98 11.86
CA TRP A 208 -2.92 19.14 10.86
C TRP A 208 -4.30 18.76 11.39
N LEU A 209 -4.41 18.18 12.57
CA LEU A 209 -5.70 17.81 13.15
C LEU A 209 -6.36 18.98 13.89
N LYS A 210 -7.69 19.04 13.80
CA LYS A 210 -8.53 19.80 14.74
C LYS A 210 -8.46 19.15 16.15
N PRO A 211 -8.88 19.84 17.22
CA PRO A 211 -8.81 19.29 18.59
C PRO A 211 -9.46 17.90 18.76
N ASP A 212 -10.62 17.67 18.13
CA ASP A 212 -11.31 16.38 18.14
C ASP A 212 -11.01 15.53 16.90
N GLY A 213 -9.97 15.89 16.15
CA GLY A 213 -9.57 15.19 14.95
C GLY A 213 -9.03 13.79 15.24
N ARG A 214 -9.12 12.91 14.25
CA ARG A 214 -8.57 11.55 14.29
C ARG A 214 -7.70 11.26 13.08
N LEU A 215 -6.65 10.49 13.31
CA LEU A 215 -5.87 9.86 12.26
C LEU A 215 -6.32 8.41 12.10
N PHE A 216 -6.51 7.96 10.88
CA PHE A 216 -6.68 6.55 10.55
C PHE A 216 -5.51 6.06 9.69
N ILE A 217 -4.92 4.94 10.08
CA ILE A 217 -3.85 4.27 9.34
C ILE A 217 -4.32 2.86 8.98
N HIS A 218 -4.38 2.58 7.68
CA HIS A 218 -4.48 1.24 7.11
C HIS A 218 -3.12 0.86 6.56
N VAL A 219 -2.52 -0.23 7.07
CA VAL A 219 -1.16 -0.64 6.71
C VAL A 219 -1.04 -2.16 6.77
N PHE A 220 -0.32 -2.78 5.84
CA PHE A 220 0.06 -4.17 6.00
C PHE A 220 1.19 -4.33 7.01
N ALA A 221 1.14 -5.37 7.84
CA ALA A 221 2.13 -5.59 8.88
C ALA A 221 2.39 -7.08 9.12
N HIS A 222 3.56 -7.40 9.66
CA HIS A 222 3.79 -8.68 10.31
C HIS A 222 3.32 -8.60 11.77
N LYS A 223 2.72 -9.67 12.30
CA LYS A 223 2.14 -9.69 13.65
C LYS A 223 3.12 -9.33 14.77
N GLN A 224 4.42 -9.56 14.57
CA GLN A 224 5.47 -9.36 15.59
C GLN A 224 6.74 -8.70 15.07
N GLY A 225 6.95 -8.68 13.76
CA GLY A 225 8.27 -8.44 13.16
C GLY A 225 8.28 -7.08 12.50
N CYS A 226 9.36 -6.34 12.65
CA CYS A 226 9.54 -5.04 12.01
C CYS A 226 10.93 -5.03 11.35
N TYR A 227 10.99 -4.71 10.06
CA TYR A 227 12.26 -4.63 9.34
C TYR A 227 12.14 -3.69 8.14
N ARG A 228 13.26 -3.11 7.73
CA ARG A 228 13.34 -2.35 6.47
C ARG A 228 13.57 -3.30 5.30
N PHE A 229 13.01 -2.94 4.16
CA PHE A 229 13.35 -3.57 2.89
C PHE A 229 14.75 -3.13 2.47
N ASP A 230 15.68 -4.07 2.39
CA ASP A 230 17.09 -3.80 2.07
C ASP A 230 17.34 -3.99 0.57
N THR A 231 17.53 -2.90 -0.15
CA THR A 231 17.86 -2.94 -1.59
C THR A 231 19.30 -3.42 -1.85
N GLY A 232 20.16 -3.42 -0.83
CA GLY A 232 21.52 -3.97 -0.87
C GLY A 232 21.57 -5.49 -0.79
N ASP A 233 20.50 -6.15 -0.33
CA ASP A 233 20.40 -7.61 -0.36
C ASP A 233 19.81 -8.08 -1.70
N ALA A 234 20.67 -8.65 -2.56
CA ALA A 234 20.26 -9.30 -3.80
C ALA A 234 19.27 -10.47 -3.62
N GLY A 235 19.05 -10.94 -2.40
CA GLY A 235 18.05 -11.91 -2.00
C GLY A 235 16.65 -11.34 -1.76
N ASP A 236 16.51 -10.03 -1.54
CA ASP A 236 15.22 -9.36 -1.32
C ASP A 236 14.69 -8.74 -2.62
N TRP A 237 14.37 -9.61 -3.57
CA TRP A 237 13.98 -9.22 -4.93
C TRP A 237 12.71 -8.35 -4.97
N ILE A 238 11.79 -8.55 -4.02
CA ILE A 238 10.55 -7.75 -3.89
C ILE A 238 10.91 -6.36 -3.37
N ALA A 239 11.80 -6.23 -2.37
CA ALA A 239 12.31 -4.93 -1.95
C ALA A 239 12.96 -4.15 -3.10
N GLN A 240 13.76 -4.81 -3.93
CA GLN A 240 14.52 -4.16 -5.01
C GLN A 240 13.65 -3.59 -6.14
N HIS A 241 12.48 -4.19 -6.40
CA HIS A 241 11.65 -3.84 -7.55
C HIS A 241 10.30 -3.25 -7.15
N PHE A 242 9.79 -3.61 -5.96
CA PHE A 242 8.43 -3.30 -5.55
C PHE A 242 8.30 -2.46 -4.25
N PHE A 243 9.29 -2.49 -3.36
CA PHE A 243 9.22 -1.75 -2.08
C PHE A 243 10.51 -1.01 -1.71
N THR A 244 11.20 -0.46 -2.70
CA THR A 244 12.47 0.26 -2.51
C THR A 244 12.34 1.34 -1.43
N GLY A 245 13.15 1.24 -0.37
CA GLY A 245 13.21 2.21 0.70
C GLY A 245 12.12 2.08 1.79
N GLY A 246 11.14 1.20 1.59
CA GLY A 246 10.05 0.95 2.55
C GLY A 246 10.43 0.02 3.70
N LEU A 247 9.41 -0.39 4.46
CA LEU A 247 9.52 -1.30 5.59
C LEU A 247 8.32 -2.25 5.68
N MET A 248 8.55 -3.39 6.30
CA MET A 248 7.49 -4.24 6.85
C MET A 248 7.30 -3.83 8.31
N PRO A 249 6.21 -3.14 8.67
CA PRO A 249 5.96 -2.75 10.04
C PRO A 249 5.50 -3.96 10.87
N SER A 250 5.64 -3.84 12.19
CA SER A 250 4.95 -4.76 13.10
C SER A 250 3.56 -4.26 13.47
N ALA A 251 2.68 -5.16 13.90
CA ALA A 251 1.36 -4.83 14.43
C ALA A 251 1.37 -3.89 15.65
N THR A 252 2.53 -3.63 16.27
CA THR A 252 2.65 -2.73 17.43
C THR A 252 3.41 -1.44 17.11
N LEU A 253 3.79 -1.19 15.84
CA LEU A 253 4.58 0.00 15.48
C LEU A 253 3.82 1.30 15.75
N ALA A 254 2.53 1.35 15.43
CA ALA A 254 1.68 2.52 15.70
C ALA A 254 1.59 2.89 17.19
N HIS A 255 1.81 1.92 18.10
CA HIS A 255 1.81 2.12 19.55
C HIS A 255 3.12 2.71 20.10
N GLN A 256 4.16 2.85 19.28
CA GLN A 256 5.48 3.32 19.73
C GLN A 256 5.61 4.86 19.76
N PHE A 257 4.52 5.60 19.57
CA PHE A 257 4.49 7.06 19.52
C PHE A 257 3.49 7.68 20.54
N PRO A 258 3.52 7.27 21.82
CA PRO A 258 2.51 7.67 22.81
C PRO A 258 2.47 9.17 23.10
N ASP A 259 3.58 9.89 22.91
CA ASP A 259 3.65 11.36 23.09
C ASP A 259 2.99 12.15 21.94
N LEU A 260 2.66 11.47 20.83
CA LEU A 260 2.01 12.07 19.67
C LEU A 260 0.56 11.63 19.55
N PHE A 261 0.32 10.33 19.71
CA PHE A 261 -0.98 9.71 19.49
C PHE A 261 -1.25 8.57 20.45
N THR A 262 -2.53 8.41 20.82
CA THR A 262 -3.06 7.21 21.46
C THR A 262 -3.91 6.44 20.45
N VAL A 263 -3.69 5.14 20.33
CA VAL A 263 -4.58 4.25 19.57
C VAL A 263 -5.88 4.08 20.35
N GLU A 264 -6.99 4.57 19.81
CA GLU A 264 -8.32 4.44 20.41
C GLU A 264 -8.95 3.09 20.08
N ASP A 265 -8.81 2.66 18.83
CA ASP A 265 -9.33 1.40 18.33
C ASP A 265 -8.37 0.82 17.29
N GLU A 266 -8.36 -0.51 17.20
CA GLU A 266 -7.54 -1.25 16.25
C GLU A 266 -8.30 -2.47 15.69
N TRP A 267 -8.02 -2.78 14.42
CA TRP A 267 -8.60 -3.92 13.72
C TRP A 267 -7.54 -4.65 12.95
N ARG A 268 -7.79 -5.94 12.69
CA ARG A 268 -6.90 -6.79 11.90
C ARG A 268 -7.71 -7.54 10.86
N TRP A 269 -7.29 -7.43 9.60
CA TRP A 269 -7.72 -8.29 8.51
C TRP A 269 -6.71 -9.40 8.31
N SER A 270 -7.19 -10.64 8.12
CA SER A 270 -6.32 -11.75 7.77
C SER A 270 -5.58 -11.47 6.46
N GLY A 271 -4.34 -11.95 6.34
CA GLY A 271 -3.61 -11.92 5.08
C GLY A 271 -4.33 -12.68 3.95
N GLU A 272 -5.29 -13.55 4.28
CA GLU A 272 -6.13 -14.22 3.28
C GLU A 272 -6.90 -13.23 2.39
N HIS A 273 -7.27 -12.06 2.90
CA HIS A 273 -7.92 -11.03 2.07
C HIS A 273 -6.95 -10.47 1.02
N TYR A 274 -5.71 -10.16 1.41
CA TYR A 274 -4.71 -9.66 0.48
C TYR A 274 -4.24 -10.77 -0.49
N ARG A 275 -4.18 -12.02 -0.02
CA ARG A 275 -3.98 -13.18 -0.89
C ARG A 275 -5.04 -13.22 -1.99
N ALA A 276 -6.31 -13.14 -1.62
CA ALA A 276 -7.42 -13.16 -2.57
C ALA A 276 -7.36 -11.97 -3.54
N THR A 277 -7.07 -10.76 -3.04
CA THR A 277 -6.85 -9.57 -3.89
C THR A 277 -5.76 -9.80 -4.94
N ALA A 278 -4.60 -10.34 -4.53
CA ALA A 278 -3.49 -10.59 -5.43
C ALA A 278 -3.79 -11.69 -6.46
N GLU A 279 -4.57 -12.72 -6.09
CA GLU A 279 -5.03 -13.74 -7.04
C GLU A 279 -6.01 -13.17 -8.07
N ASP A 280 -6.93 -12.29 -7.67
CA ASP A 280 -7.84 -11.62 -8.60
C ASP A 280 -7.09 -10.69 -9.55
N TRP A 281 -6.10 -9.93 -9.05
CA TRP A 281 -5.22 -9.11 -9.89
C TRP A 281 -4.42 -9.96 -10.88
N LEU A 282 -3.87 -11.10 -10.45
CA LEU A 282 -3.17 -12.04 -11.34
C LEU A 282 -4.11 -12.60 -12.42
N ALA A 283 -5.33 -13.00 -12.05
CA ALA A 283 -6.32 -13.51 -12.98
C ALA A 283 -6.76 -12.45 -14.00
N ASN A 284 -6.92 -11.20 -13.56
CA ASN A 284 -7.21 -10.06 -14.43
C ASN A 284 -6.05 -9.78 -15.39
N PHE A 285 -4.81 -9.78 -14.88
CA PHE A 285 -3.60 -9.62 -15.68
C PHE A 285 -3.50 -10.67 -16.79
N ASP A 286 -3.78 -11.94 -16.48
CA ASP A 286 -3.77 -13.03 -17.46
C ASP A 286 -4.88 -12.90 -18.50
N ARG A 287 -6.09 -12.60 -18.04
CA ARG A 287 -7.27 -12.44 -18.92
C ARG A 287 -7.10 -11.28 -19.90
N ASN A 288 -6.45 -10.20 -19.47
CA ASN A 288 -6.35 -8.95 -20.22
C ASN A 288 -4.97 -8.75 -20.86
N LEU A 289 -4.14 -9.79 -20.94
CA LEU A 289 -2.75 -9.69 -21.39
C LEU A 289 -2.62 -9.09 -22.80
N ALA A 290 -3.57 -9.37 -23.70
CA ALA A 290 -3.59 -8.80 -25.05
C ALA A 290 -3.69 -7.27 -25.06
N THR A 291 -4.39 -6.67 -24.07
CA THR A 291 -4.52 -5.22 -23.89
C THR A 291 -3.34 -4.64 -23.10
N ILE A 292 -2.82 -5.38 -22.12
CA ILE A 292 -1.69 -4.98 -21.29
C ILE A 292 -0.38 -4.95 -22.07
N ASP A 293 -0.18 -5.91 -22.99
CA ASP A 293 1.06 -6.08 -23.74
C ASP A 293 1.51 -4.82 -24.52
N PRO A 294 0.64 -4.15 -25.30
CA PRO A 294 0.96 -2.88 -25.91
C PRO A 294 1.36 -1.79 -24.91
N ILE A 295 0.64 -1.67 -23.78
CA ILE A 295 0.91 -0.69 -22.73
C ILE A 295 2.31 -0.89 -22.15
N LEU A 296 2.68 -2.14 -21.85
CA LEU A 296 4.01 -2.46 -21.34
C LEU A 296 5.11 -2.16 -22.37
N ARG A 297 4.85 -2.40 -23.67
CA ARG A 297 5.81 -2.07 -24.74
C ARG A 297 6.01 -0.57 -24.90
N GLU A 298 4.95 0.22 -24.78
CA GLU A 298 5.03 1.67 -24.83
C GLU A 298 5.78 2.23 -23.61
N THR A 299 5.51 1.69 -22.43
CA THR A 299 6.10 2.15 -21.16
C THR A 299 7.57 1.74 -21.02
N TYR A 300 7.90 0.47 -21.30
CA TYR A 300 9.20 -0.12 -21.00
C TYR A 300 10.06 -0.45 -22.23
N GLY A 301 9.55 -0.22 -23.44
CA GLY A 301 10.25 -0.49 -24.70
C GLY A 301 10.78 -1.93 -24.78
N PRO A 302 12.10 -2.14 -24.99
CA PRO A 302 12.69 -3.47 -25.13
C PRO A 302 12.58 -4.33 -23.85
N ASP A 303 12.42 -3.70 -22.68
CA ASP A 303 12.34 -4.40 -21.39
C ASP A 303 10.91 -4.86 -21.05
N ALA A 304 9.92 -4.59 -21.90
CA ALA A 304 8.52 -4.98 -21.66
C ALA A 304 8.32 -6.48 -21.34
N PRO A 305 8.99 -7.44 -21.99
CA PRO A 305 8.89 -8.85 -21.60
C PRO A 305 9.41 -9.12 -20.18
N LEU A 306 10.46 -8.43 -19.76
CA LEU A 306 11.01 -8.52 -18.40
C LEU A 306 10.01 -7.95 -17.39
N TRP A 307 9.49 -6.76 -17.64
CA TRP A 307 8.52 -6.12 -16.77
C TRP A 307 7.20 -6.90 -16.65
N ARG A 308 6.76 -7.56 -17.72
CA ARG A 308 5.63 -8.51 -17.65
C ARG A 308 5.88 -9.62 -16.64
N ARG A 309 7.07 -10.22 -16.63
CA ARG A 309 7.45 -11.25 -15.65
C ARG A 309 7.52 -10.65 -14.25
N ARG A 310 8.01 -9.43 -14.11
CA ARG A 310 8.07 -8.72 -12.83
C ARG A 310 6.69 -8.50 -12.22
N TRP A 311 5.75 -7.96 -13.01
CA TRP A 311 4.35 -7.78 -12.58
C TRP A 311 3.69 -9.09 -12.17
N ARG A 312 3.88 -10.16 -12.95
CA ARG A 312 3.38 -11.49 -12.58
C ARG A 312 3.98 -11.96 -11.25
N LEU A 313 5.30 -11.85 -11.09
CA LEU A 313 5.99 -12.28 -9.89
C LEU A 313 5.58 -11.45 -8.67
N PHE A 314 5.29 -10.15 -8.83
CA PHE A 314 4.70 -9.31 -7.79
C PHE A 314 3.39 -9.88 -7.27
N PHE A 315 2.40 -10.17 -8.14
CA PHE A 315 1.12 -10.73 -7.70
C PHE A 315 1.30 -12.09 -7.01
N LEU A 316 2.14 -12.97 -7.58
CA LEU A 316 2.44 -14.27 -6.97
C LEU A 316 3.11 -14.14 -5.60
N ALA A 317 4.01 -13.17 -5.45
CA ALA A 317 4.73 -12.95 -4.21
C ALA A 317 3.83 -12.34 -3.12
N THR A 318 3.00 -11.36 -3.47
CA THR A 318 1.96 -10.82 -2.57
C THR A 318 1.02 -11.92 -2.10
N SER A 319 0.51 -12.74 -3.03
CA SER A 319 -0.32 -13.89 -2.68
C SER A 319 0.39 -14.87 -1.75
N GLY A 320 1.63 -15.25 -2.07
CA GLY A 320 2.39 -16.20 -1.26
C GLY A 320 2.78 -15.69 0.13
N LEU A 321 3.07 -14.39 0.26
CA LEU A 321 3.41 -13.75 1.53
C LEU A 321 2.20 -13.68 2.46
N PHE A 322 1.13 -13.03 2.01
CA PHE A 322 -0.07 -12.82 2.81
C PHE A 322 -0.90 -14.10 2.98
N GLY A 323 -0.78 -15.07 2.07
CA GLY A 323 -1.38 -16.39 2.21
C GLY A 323 -0.66 -17.35 3.15
N HIS A 324 0.53 -16.99 3.63
CA HIS A 324 1.34 -17.91 4.42
C HIS A 324 0.65 -18.28 5.73
N ALA A 325 0.63 -19.58 6.04
CA ALA A 325 0.01 -20.12 7.25
C ALA A 325 -1.44 -19.64 7.47
N GLY A 326 -2.23 -19.49 6.39
CA GLY A 326 -3.62 -19.04 6.45
C GLY A 326 -3.78 -17.55 6.79
N GLY A 327 -2.78 -16.72 6.45
CA GLY A 327 -2.81 -15.27 6.65
C GLY A 327 -2.67 -14.82 8.10
N ASP A 328 -2.09 -15.66 8.96
CA ASP A 328 -1.82 -15.31 10.35
C ASP A 328 -0.57 -14.41 10.53
N PRO A 329 0.59 -14.69 9.91
CA PRO A 329 1.79 -13.92 10.22
C PRO A 329 1.79 -12.52 9.60
N TRP A 330 1.33 -12.39 8.36
CA TRP A 330 1.17 -11.11 7.66
C TRP A 330 -0.31 -10.83 7.43
N GLY A 331 -0.75 -9.61 7.73
CA GLY A 331 -2.11 -9.17 7.54
C GLY A 331 -2.18 -7.65 7.39
N VAL A 332 -3.40 -7.14 7.31
CA VAL A 332 -3.64 -5.69 7.28
C VAL A 332 -4.14 -5.23 8.64
N HIS A 333 -3.58 -4.15 9.12
CA HIS A 333 -3.90 -3.55 10.39
C HIS A 333 -4.47 -2.15 10.19
N HIS A 334 -5.52 -1.86 10.94
CA HIS A 334 -6.15 -0.57 11.01
C HIS A 334 -5.96 0.01 12.40
N TYR A 335 -5.62 1.28 12.47
CA TYR A 335 -5.52 2.01 13.72
C TYR A 335 -6.28 3.32 13.59
N ARG A 336 -7.20 3.58 14.51
CA ARG A 336 -7.78 4.91 14.72
C ARG A 336 -7.07 5.55 15.89
N LEU A 337 -6.44 6.69 15.65
CA LEU A 337 -5.59 7.39 16.61
C LEU A 337 -6.15 8.77 16.95
N ARG A 338 -6.08 9.10 18.23
CA ARG A 338 -6.34 10.44 18.77
C ARG A 338 -5.04 11.12 19.17
N ALA A 339 -4.91 12.40 18.85
CA ALA A 339 -3.77 13.20 19.30
C ALA A 339 -3.65 13.16 20.84
N ALA A 340 -2.44 12.93 21.33
CA ALA A 340 -2.14 12.82 22.76
C ALA A 340 -2.29 14.15 23.51
#